data_AF-A0AAE2V5S0-F1
#
_entry.id   AF-A0AAE2V5S0-F1
#
_cell.length_a   1.000
_cell.length_b   1.000
_cell.length_c   1.000
_cell.angle_alpha   90.00
_cell.angle_beta   90.00
_cell.angle_gamma   90.00
#
_symmetry.space_group_name_H-M   'P 1'
#
loop_
_entity.id
_entity.type
_entity.pdbx_description
1 polymer ?
#
loop_
_entity_poly.entity_id
_entity_poly.type
_entity_poly.pdbx_seq_one_letter_code
_entity_poly.pdbx_strand_id
1 'polypeptide(L)' 'MINAEQASETTKDALTNLVDEIGRDVAKAATDGFFKLTYRRIAGEVRFADAVLVNTKLFEDAGYVIESYDDKVSLYWGTY' A
#
# COMPACT_ATOMS: atom_id res chain seq x y z
N MET A 1 16.13 10.45 -26.45
CA MET A 1 14.82 9.81 -26.22
C MET A 1 14.96 9.03 -24.93
N ILE A 2 14.31 9.46 -23.84
CA ILE A 2 14.24 8.64 -22.62
C ILE A 2 13.19 7.58 -22.95
N ASN A 3 13.63 6.33 -23.13
CA ASN A 3 12.76 5.23 -23.55
C ASN A 3 11.67 5.02 -22.49
N ALA A 4 10.41 5.01 -22.92
CA ALA A 4 9.26 4.75 -22.05
C ALA A 4 9.41 3.44 -21.24
N GLU A 5 10.18 2.49 -21.76
CA GLU A 5 10.55 1.24 -21.08
C GLU A 5 11.34 1.49 -19.79
N GLN A 6 12.38 2.33 -19.80
CA GLN A 6 13.17 2.63 -18.59
C GLN A 6 12.35 3.40 -17.53
N ALA A 7 11.45 4.28 -17.98
CA ALA A 7 10.53 4.98 -17.08
C ALA A 7 9.52 4.00 -16.43
N SER A 8 9.04 3.01 -17.19
CA SER A 8 8.15 1.97 -16.70
C SER A 8 8.84 1.04 -15.70
N GLU A 9 10.10 0.66 -15.93
CA GLU A 9 10.87 -0.19 -15.02
C GLU A 9 11.12 0.52 -13.68
N THR A 10 11.58 1.78 -13.73
CA THR A 10 11.81 2.59 -12.53
C THR A 10 10.52 2.77 -11.70
N THR A 11 9.39 2.92 -12.37
CA THR A 11 8.07 3.07 -11.70
C THR A 11 7.61 1.77 -11.06
N LYS A 12 7.83 0.62 -11.70
CA LYS A 12 7.54 -0.70 -11.12
C LYS A 12 8.40 -0.98 -9.90
N ASP A 13 9.69 -0.67 -9.94
CA ASP A 13 10.58 -0.83 -8.79
C ASP A 13 10.17 0.07 -7.63
N ALA A 14 9.82 1.33 -7.91
CA ALA A 14 9.31 2.25 -6.90
C ALA A 14 8.02 1.73 -6.25
N LEU A 15 7.07 1.21 -7.04
CA LEU A 15 5.83 0.62 -6.51
C LEU A 15 6.10 -0.66 -5.70
N THR A 16 7.03 -1.51 -6.14
CA THR A 16 7.40 -2.74 -5.43
C THR A 16 8.01 -2.41 -4.06
N ASN A 17 8.93 -1.44 -4.01
CA ASN A 17 9.52 -0.98 -2.75
C ASN A 17 8.46 -0.44 -1.78
N LEU A 18 7.46 0.30 -2.29
CA LEU A 18 6.36 0.81 -1.47
C LEU A 18 5.49 -0.33 -0.93
N VAL A 19 5.21 -1.36 -1.74
CA VAL A 19 4.48 -2.55 -1.27
C VAL A 19 5.26 -3.30 -0.19
N ASP A 20 6.58 -3.43 -0.32
CA ASP A 20 7.44 -4.05 0.69
C ASP A 20 7.49 -3.23 2.00
N GLU A 21 7.53 -1.90 1.90
CA GLU A 21 7.38 -1.01 3.06
C GLU A 21 6.03 -1.19 3.76
N ILE A 22 4.93 -1.21 2.99
CA ILE A 22 3.58 -1.46 3.52
C ILE A 22 3.52 -2.82 4.21
N GLY A 23 4.10 -3.87 3.62
CA GLY A 23 4.15 -5.20 4.21
C GLY A 23 4.87 -5.22 5.57
N ARG A 24 5.97 -4.46 5.71
CA ARG A 24 6.67 -4.31 6.99
C ARG A 24 5.84 -3.55 8.03
N ASP A 25 5.16 -2.49 7.63
CA ASP A 25 4.28 -1.73 8.52
C ASP A 25 3.11 -2.60 9.01
N VAL A 26 2.51 -3.38 8.12
CA VAL A 26 1.45 -4.34 8.46
C VAL A 26 1.97 -5.40 9.43
N ALA A 27 3.13 -6.01 9.16
CA ALA A 27 3.71 -7.02 10.05
C ALA A 27 3.99 -6.47 11.45
N LYS A 28 4.49 -5.23 11.52
CA LYS A 28 4.69 -4.52 12.78
C LYS A 28 3.37 -4.26 13.49
N ALA A 29 2.37 -3.70 12.80
CA ALA A 29 1.06 -3.42 13.36
C ALA A 29 0.37 -4.69 13.86
N ALA A 30 0.48 -5.80 13.13
CA ALA A 30 -0.04 -7.10 13.54
C ALA A 30 0.69 -7.65 14.78
N THR A 31 2.01 -7.48 14.87
CA THR A 31 2.80 -7.86 16.05
C THR A 31 2.39 -7.06 17.29
N ASP A 32 2.05 -5.79 17.11
CA ASP A 32 1.56 -4.90 18.17
C ASP A 32 0.07 -5.17 18.53
N GLY A 33 -0.59 -6.13 17.86
CA GLY A 33 -1.98 -6.53 18.14
C GLY A 33 -3.04 -5.69 17.42
N PHE A 34 -2.65 -4.86 16.46
CA PHE A 34 -3.60 -4.16 15.60
C PHE A 34 -4.12 -5.07 14.49
N PHE A 35 -5.32 -4.75 14.00
CA PHE A 35 -5.99 -5.45 12.89
C PHE A 35 -6.18 -4.54 11.66
N LYS A 36 -5.67 -3.31 11.72
CA LYS A 36 -5.78 -2.33 10.64
C LYS A 36 -4.59 -1.38 10.58
N LEU A 37 -4.30 -0.92 9.37
CA LEU A 37 -3.32 0.11 9.07
C LEU A 37 -3.98 1.18 8.20
N THR A 38 -3.84 2.45 8.56
CA THR A 38 -4.44 3.56 7.82
C THR A 38 -3.37 4.54 7.38
N TYR A 39 -3.30 4.77 6.07
CA TYR A 39 -2.47 5.82 5.47
C TYR A 39 -3.33 7.03 5.14
N ARG A 40 -2.95 8.21 5.62
CA ARG A 40 -3.65 9.45 5.27
C ARG A 40 -3.12 9.99 3.95
N ARG A 41 -3.97 10.63 3.14
CA ARG A 41 -3.55 11.35 1.93
C ARG A 41 -3.04 12.75 2.27
N ILE A 42 -2.08 12.83 3.17
CA ILE A 42 -1.41 14.08 3.53
C ILE A 42 0.10 13.88 3.46
N ALA A 43 0.80 14.89 2.92
CA ALA A 43 2.26 14.92 2.86
C ALA A 43 2.88 13.60 2.35
N GLY A 44 3.82 13.02 3.10
CA GLY A 44 4.57 11.82 2.73
C GLY A 44 3.77 10.51 2.75
N GLU A 45 2.53 10.51 3.26
CA GLU A 45 1.69 9.31 3.34
C GLU A 45 0.87 9.08 2.06
N VAL A 46 0.75 10.09 1.19
CA VAL A 46 0.00 10.01 -0.09
C VAL A 46 0.51 8.84 -0.96
N ARG A 47 1.85 8.67 -1.05
CA ARG A 47 2.45 7.60 -1.85
C ARG A 47 2.10 6.19 -1.36
N PHE A 48 1.89 6.02 -0.05
CA PHE A 48 1.50 4.72 0.50
C PHE A 48 0.02 4.47 0.26
N ALA A 49 -0.84 5.47 0.48
CA ALA A 49 -2.26 5.39 0.14
C ALA A 49 -2.47 5.06 -1.35
N ASP A 50 -1.72 5.72 -2.25
CA ASP A 50 -1.80 5.47 -3.69
C ASP A 50 -1.23 4.10 -4.07
N ALA A 51 -0.13 3.66 -3.45
CA ALA A 51 0.45 2.35 -3.69
C ALA A 51 -0.53 1.22 -3.30
N VAL A 52 -1.25 1.38 -2.20
CA VAL A 52 -2.32 0.43 -1.80
C VAL A 52 -3.41 0.38 -2.85
N LEU A 53 -3.84 1.55 -3.37
CA LEU A 53 -4.93 1.61 -4.35
C LEU A 53 -4.54 1.06 -5.71
N VAL A 54 -3.35 1.38 -6.21
CA VAL A 54 -2.82 0.84 -7.47
C VAL A 54 -2.66 -0.69 -7.37
N ASN A 55 -2.30 -1.21 -6.19
CA ASN A 55 -2.11 -2.62 -5.94
C ASN A 55 -3.29 -3.27 -5.19
N THR A 56 -4.50 -2.70 -5.26
CA THR A 56 -5.67 -3.18 -4.49
C THR A 56 -5.87 -4.68 -4.65
N LYS A 57 -5.84 -5.15 -5.91
CA LYS A 57 -6.03 -6.57 -6.22
C LYS A 57 -4.98 -7.48 -5.57
N LEU A 58 -3.72 -7.04 -5.50
CA LEU A 58 -2.64 -7.80 -4.87
C LEU A 58 -2.91 -7.97 -3.36
N PHE A 59 -3.36 -6.90 -2.71
CA PHE A 59 -3.70 -6.93 -1.29
C PHE A 59 -4.98 -7.74 -1.03
N GLU A 60 -6.02 -7.59 -1.85
CA GLU A 60 -7.24 -8.41 -1.75
C GLU A 60 -6.96 -9.90 -1.94
N ASP A 61 -6.15 -10.27 -2.94
CA ASP A 61 -5.73 -11.66 -3.18
C ASP A 61 -4.90 -12.22 -2.00
N ALA A 62 -4.21 -11.35 -1.25
CA ALA A 62 -3.50 -11.70 -0.02
C ALA A 62 -4.40 -11.75 1.23
N GLY A 63 -5.70 -11.49 1.10
CA GLY A 63 -6.69 -11.56 2.18
C GLY A 63 -6.89 -10.27 2.97
N TYR A 64 -6.39 -9.14 2.48
CA TYR A 64 -6.66 -7.84 3.07
C TYR A 64 -8.01 -7.29 2.58
N VAL A 65 -8.70 -6.55 3.46
CA VAL A 65 -9.85 -5.73 3.07
C VAL A 65 -9.39 -4.28 2.98
N ILE A 66 -9.65 -3.62 1.86
CA ILE A 66 -9.25 -2.22 1.63
C ILE A 66 -10.48 -1.33 1.72
N GLU A 67 -10.42 -0.32 2.58
CA GLU A 67 -11.37 0.80 2.58
C GLU A 67 -10.67 2.07 2.12
N SER A 68 -11.27 2.75 1.16
CA SER A 68 -10.74 3.99 0.57
C SER A 68 -11.72 5.13 0.79
N TYR A 69 -11.21 6.24 1.28
CA TYR A 69 -11.90 7.51 1.46
C TYR A 69 -11.09 8.63 0.80
N ASP A 70 -11.68 9.81 0.63
CA ASP A 70 -11.00 10.93 -0.01
C ASP A 70 -9.68 11.31 0.68
N ASP A 71 -9.63 11.19 2.01
CA ASP A 71 -8.52 11.63 2.86
C ASP A 71 -7.62 10.48 3.36
N LYS A 72 -7.97 9.21 3.13
CA LYS A 72 -7.23 8.06 3.68
C LYS A 72 -7.54 6.75 2.98
N VAL A 73 -6.63 5.79 3.12
CA VAL A 73 -6.80 4.40 2.73
C VAL A 73 -6.48 3.52 3.93
N SER A 74 -7.34 2.55 4.24
CA SER A 74 -7.15 1.61 5.33
C SER A 74 -7.09 0.18 4.81
N LEU A 75 -6.11 -0.59 5.28
CA LEU A 75 -6.01 -2.02 5.09
C LEU A 75 -6.39 -2.72 6.39
N TYR A 76 -7.27 -3.71 6.30
CA TYR A 76 -7.69 -4.56 7.41
C TYR A 76 -7.19 -5.97 7.16
N TRP A 77 -6.83 -6.68 8.23
CA TRP A 77 -6.45 -8.09 8.20
C TRP A 77 -7.07 -8.85 9.36
N GLY A 78 -7.14 -10.18 9.19
CA GLY A 78 -7.81 -11.07 10.14
C GLY A 78 -9.33 -11.09 9.98
N THR A 79 -9.98 -11.99 10.71
CA THR A 79 -11.45 -12.05 10.83
C THR A 79 -11.93 -10.95 11.77
N TYR A 80 -12.65 -9.98 11.22
CA TYR A 80 -13.40 -8.95 11.94
C TYR A 80 -14.75 -9.46 12.44
#